data_AF-A0A4Y8S9W8-F1
#
_entry.id   AF-A0A4Y8S9W8-F1
#
_cell.length_a   1.000
_cell.length_b   1.000
_cell.length_c   1.000
_cell.angle_alpha   90.00
_cell.angle_beta   90.00
_cell.angle_gamma   90.00
#
_symmetry.space_group_name_H-M   'P 1'
#
loop_
_entity.id
_entity.type
_entity.pdbx_description
1 polymer ?
#
loop_
_entity_poly.entity_id
_entity_poly.type
_entity_poly.pdbx_seq_one_letter_code
_entity_poly.pdbx_strand_id
1 'polypeptide(L)' 'MTTITLNVPDALEKEHDETVRLIAAKLYEAGKLSLGQAAEMCGMKKWDFPAVLAKFNIAYFQYTGDDLLNEFK' A
#
# COMPACT_ATOMS: atom_id res chain seq x y z
N MET A 1 14.74 -4.28 9.86
CA MET A 1 14.27 -3.72 8.57
C MET A 1 15.04 -4.40 7.46
N THR A 2 14.34 -4.91 6.45
CA THR A 2 14.96 -5.57 5.29
C THR A 2 14.97 -4.57 4.14
N THR A 3 16.13 -4.33 3.54
CA THR A 3 16.28 -3.36 2.44
C THR A 3 16.22 -4.09 1.10
N ILE A 4 15.31 -3.67 0.23
CA ILE A 4 15.22 -4.14 -1.16
C ILE A 4 15.72 -3.00 -2.06
N THR A 5 16.73 -3.27 -2.87
CA THR A 5 17.28 -2.31 -3.84
C THR A 5 16.55 -2.51 -5.17
N LEU A 6 15.79 -1.50 -5.60
CA LEU A 6 15.06 -1.53 -6.86
C LEU A 6 15.68 -0.53 -7.83
N ASN A 7 16.11 -1.01 -8.99
CA ASN A 7 16.64 -0.13 -10.03
C ASN A 7 15.46 0.43 -10.84
N VAL A 8 15.15 1.70 -10.64
CA VAL A 8 14.05 2.40 -11.32
C VAL A 8 14.61 3.41 -12.32
N PRO A 9 13.92 3.68 -13.45
CA PRO A 9 14.29 4.75 -14.36
C PRO A 9 14.28 6.13 -13.66
N ASP A 10 15.19 7.04 -14.04
CA ASP A 10 15.36 8.39 -13.47
C ASP A 10 14.07 9.22 -13.45
N ALA A 11 13.13 8.94 -14.36
CA ALA A 11 11.82 9.57 -14.35
C ALA A 11 11.05 9.35 -13.04
N LEU A 12 11.21 8.16 -12.42
CA LEU A 12 10.62 7.82 -11.14
C LEU A 12 11.41 8.36 -9.95
N GLU A 13 12.66 8.78 -10.14
CA GLU A 13 13.42 9.46 -9.08
C GLU A 13 12.82 10.84 -8.77
N LYS A 14 12.34 11.56 -9.80
CA LYS A 14 11.64 12.84 -9.62
C LYS A 14 10.33 12.70 -8.83
N GLU A 15 9.70 11.54 -8.89
CA GLU A 15 8.47 11.19 -8.18
C GLU A 15 8.71 10.06 -7.18
N HIS A 16 9.87 10.06 -6.53
CA HIS A 16 10.28 9.00 -5.61
C HIS A 16 9.21 8.72 -4.55
N ASP A 17 8.66 9.77 -3.96
CA ASP A 17 7.64 9.67 -2.91
C ASP A 17 6.32 9.05 -3.43
N GLU A 18 5.87 9.45 -4.63
CA GLU A 18 4.69 8.84 -5.25
C GLU A 18 4.93 7.40 -5.67
N THR A 19 6.13 7.08 -6.15
CA THR A 19 6.52 5.71 -6.51
C THR A 19 6.52 4.79 -5.30
N VAL A 20 7.10 5.22 -4.18
CA VAL A 20 7.11 4.46 -2.92
C VAL A 20 5.68 4.26 -2.42
N ARG A 21 4.84 5.29 -2.48
CA ARG A 21 3.40 5.20 -2.14
C ARG A 21 2.66 4.20 -3.01
N LEU A 22 2.92 4.19 -4.32
CA LEU A 22 2.30 3.27 -5.27
C LEU A 22 2.73 1.83 -4.99
N ILE A 23 4.02 1.59 -4.73
CA ILE A 23 4.55 0.26 -4.38
C ILE A 23 3.94 -0.22 -3.06
N ALA A 24 3.93 0.60 -2.02
CA ALA A 24 3.36 0.24 -0.74
C ALA A 24 1.86 -0.06 -0.85
N ALA A 25 1.12 0.75 -1.63
CA ALA A 25 -0.30 0.54 -1.90
C ALA A 25 -0.56 -0.75 -2.67
N LYS A 26 0.27 -1.08 -3.68
CA LYS A 26 0.19 -2.34 -4.42
C LYS A 26 0.56 -3.56 -3.60
N LEU A 27 1.55 -3.44 -2.72
CA LEU A 27 1.93 -4.51 -1.80
C LEU A 27 0.83 -4.76 -0.73
N TYR A 28 0.15 -3.70 -0.29
CA TYR A 28 -1.04 -3.80 0.54
C TYR A 28 -2.20 -4.48 -0.21
N GLU A 29 -2.49 -4.05 -1.44
CA GLU A 29 -3.50 -4.68 -2.33
C GLU A 29 -3.20 -6.16 -2.61
N ALA A 30 -1.92 -6.55 -2.62
CA ALA A 30 -1.50 -7.95 -2.75
C ALA A 30 -1.54 -8.74 -1.43
N GLY A 31 -1.95 -8.12 -0.32
CA GLY A 31 -1.95 -8.74 1.02
C GLY A 31 -0.55 -9.04 1.58
N LYS A 32 0.51 -8.47 0.99
CA LYS A 32 1.91 -8.69 1.40
C LYS A 32 2.34 -7.78 2.54
N LEU A 33 1.70 -6.61 2.67
CA LEU A 33 1.93 -5.65 3.74
C LEU A 33 0.64 -5.37 4.50
N SER A 34 0.74 -5.24 5.82
CA SER A 34 -0.33 -4.63 6.62
C SER A 34 -0.41 -3.13 6.36
N LEU A 35 -1.56 -2.52 6.63
CA LEU A 35 -1.75 -1.06 6.50
C LEU A 35 -0.64 -0.26 7.22
N GLY A 36 -0.25 -0.72 8.42
CA GLY A 36 0.82 -0.09 9.19
C GLY A 36 2.20 -0.25 8.55
N GLN A 37 2.52 -1.42 8.01
CA GLN A 37 3.81 -1.66 7.35
C GLN A 37 3.94 -0.88 6.05
N ALA A 38 2.83 -0.77 5.29
CA ALA A 38 2.79 0.02 4.07
C ALA A 38 2.92 1.53 4.36
N ALA A 39 2.29 2.03 5.43
CA ALA A 39 2.48 3.40 5.91
C ALA A 39 3.93 3.67 6.34
N GLU A 40 4.54 2.75 7.09
CA GLU A 40 5.95 2.82 7.49
C GLU A 40 6.89 2.81 6.27
N MET A 41 6.55 2.04 5.24
CA MET A 41 7.31 1.97 3.98
C MET A 41 7.29 3.30 3.22
N CYS A 42 6.20 4.08 3.33
CA CYS A 42 6.09 5.42 2.78
C CYS A 42 6.63 6.54 3.69
N GLY A 43 7.20 6.19 4.85
CA GLY A 43 7.67 7.19 5.82
C GLY A 43 6.55 8.07 6.39
N MET A 44 5.30 7.61 6.33
CA MET A 44 4.13 8.38 6.75
C MET A 44 3.38 7.70 7.91
N LYS A 45 2.49 8.45 8.56
CA LYS A 45 1.71 7.91 9.68
C LYS A 45 0.68 6.91 9.17
N LYS A 46 0.40 5.88 9.98
CA LYS A 46 -0.62 4.84 9.71
C LYS A 46 -1.99 5.39 9.31
N TRP A 47 -2.35 6.57 9.83
CA TRP A 47 -3.62 7.26 9.57
C TRP A 47 -3.68 8.01 8.23
N ASP A 48 -2.53 8.26 7.62
CA ASP A 48 -2.39 9.03 6.38
C ASP A 48 -2.38 8.11 5.13
N PHE A 49 -1.97 6.85 5.32
CA PHE A 49 -1.97 5.82 4.29
C PHE A 49 -3.34 5.48 3.65
N PRO A 50 -4.48 5.50 4.37
CA PRO A 50 -5.80 5.34 3.76
C PRO A 50 -6.08 6.36 2.65
N ALA A 51 -5.62 7.61 2.81
CA ALA A 51 -5.78 8.66 1.81
C ALA A 51 -4.94 8.37 0.55
N VAL A 52 -3.77 7.76 0.72
CA VAL A 52 -2.91 7.29 -0.37
C VAL A 52 -3.60 6.16 -1.13
N LEU A 53 -4.15 5.16 -0.44
CA LEU A 53 -4.92 4.07 -1.05
C LEU A 53 -6.10 4.62 -1.88
N ALA A 54 -6.84 5.59 -1.34
CA ALA A 54 -7.91 6.27 -2.07
C ALA A 54 -7.41 7.00 -3.33
N LYS A 55 -6.25 7.67 -3.26
CA LYS A 55 -5.61 8.35 -4.41
C LYS A 55 -5.25 7.37 -5.54
N PHE A 56 -4.84 6.15 -5.20
CA PHE A 56 -4.51 5.08 -6.15
C PHE A 56 -5.69 4.20 -6.55
N ASN A 57 -6.91 4.54 -6.13
CA ASN A 57 -8.14 3.75 -6.36
C ASN A 57 -8.06 2.32 -5.79
N ILE A 58 -7.26 2.12 -4.74
CA ILE A 58 -7.08 0.84 -4.07
C ILE A 58 -8.08 0.79 -2.91
N ALA A 59 -8.85 -0.32 -2.85
CA ALA A 59 -9.81 -0.52 -1.79
C ALA A 59 -9.11 -0.54 -0.42
N TYR A 60 -9.50 0.40 0.45
CA TYR A 60 -9.01 0.46 1.83
C TYR A 60 -9.36 -0.79 2.64
N PHE A 61 -10.46 -1.44 2.29
CA PHE A 61 -10.82 -2.75 2.79
C PHE A 61 -10.59 -3.78 1.69
N GLN A 62 -9.61 -4.66 1.88
CA GLN A 62 -9.66 -5.99 1.28
C GLN A 62 -10.76 -6.79 2.00
N TYR A 63 -12.03 -6.47 1.75
CA TYR A 63 -13.09 -7.44 1.99
C TYR A 63 -12.84 -8.57 0.98
N THR A 64 -12.13 -9.60 1.43
CA THR A 64 -12.09 -10.86 0.67
C THR A 64 -13.52 -11.40 0.67
N GLY A 65 -13.98 -11.93 -0.46
CA GLY A 65 -15.35 -12.47 -0.58
C GLY A 65 -15.69 -13.49 0.51
N ASP A 66 -14.69 -14.15 1.10
CA ASP A 66 -14.79 -15.02 2.25
C ASP A 66 -15.25 -14.33 3.56
N ASP A 67 -14.86 -13.07 3.79
CA ASP A 67 -15.23 -12.32 5.01
C ASP A 67 -16.72 -11.94 4.97
N LEU A 68 -17.22 -11.54 3.79
CA LEU A 68 -18.64 -11.29 3.52
C LEU A 68 -19.51 -12.54 3.70
N LEU A 69 -18.98 -13.73 3.40
CA LEU A 69 -19.72 -14.98 3.53
C LEU A 69 -19.87 -15.43 5.00
N ASN A 70 -18.93 -15.01 5.86
CA ASN A 70 -18.89 -15.42 7.25
C ASN A 70 -19.77 -14.56 8.19
N GLU A 71 -20.16 -13.35 7.77
CA GLU A 71 -21.14 -12.52 8.51
C GLU A 71 -22.60 -12.93 8.28
N PHE A 72 -22.88 -13.69 7.22
CA PHE A 72 -24.24 -14.21 6.91
C PHE A 72 -24.51 -15.62 7.47
N LYS A 73 -23.72 -16.11 8.44
CA LYS A 73 -23.85 -17.45 9.00
C LYS A 73 -24.51 -17.49 10.37
#